data_AF-A0A0B8PE08-F1
#
_entry.id   AF-A0A0B8PE08-F1
#
_cell.length_a   1.000
_cell.length_b   1.000
_cell.length_c   1.000
_cell.angle_alpha   90.00
_cell.angle_beta   90.00
_cell.angle_gamma   90.00
#
_symmetry.space_group_name_H-M   'P 1'
#
loop_
_entity.id
_entity.type
_entity.pdbx_description
1 polymer ?
#
loop_
_entity_poly.entity_id
_entity_poly.type
_entity_poly.pdbx_seq_one_letter_code
_entity_poly.pdbx_strand_id
1 'polypeptide(L)'
;MENVKALENQLGFKDVVHAQARSYFDQITEMNFADDMNIFLEKIEEDTSFARKVVKVARHSAVLESSISTEDLIAFVKQKEHYAKVLKFNEDETQFDFKSINRCRKFLELLDDDLLTSPLTNKDYIARSKDLL
;
A
#
# COMPACT_ATOMS: atom_id res chain seq x y z
N MET A 1 -7.42 -17.54 -35.29
CA MET A 1 -6.53 -18.17 -34.28
C MET A 1 -5.70 -17.16 -33.47
N GLU A 2 -5.92 -15.84 -33.58
CA GLU A 2 -5.10 -14.82 -32.89
C GLU A 2 -5.50 -14.52 -31.42
N ASN A 3 -6.67 -14.97 -30.94
CA ASN A 3 -7.14 -14.59 -29.61
C ASN A 3 -6.60 -15.45 -28.45
N VAL A 4 -6.32 -16.74 -28.67
CA VAL A 4 -5.99 -17.66 -27.58
C VAL A 4 -4.64 -17.32 -26.93
N LYS A 5 -3.60 -17.07 -27.73
CA LYS A 5 -2.27 -16.68 -27.23
C LYS A 5 -2.27 -15.35 -26.48
N ALA A 6 -3.05 -14.37 -26.95
CA ALA A 6 -3.17 -13.07 -26.29
C ALA A 6 -3.86 -13.22 -24.91
N LEU A 7 -4.91 -14.04 -24.84
CA LEU A 7 -5.60 -14.40 -23.61
C LEU A 7 -4.68 -15.15 -22.64
N GLU A 8 -3.95 -16.16 -23.12
CA GLU A 8 -2.97 -16.93 -22.33
C GLU A 8 -1.87 -16.03 -21.75
N ASN A 9 -1.32 -15.12 -22.57
CA ASN A 9 -0.32 -14.14 -22.10
C ASN A 9 -0.90 -13.20 -21.05
N GLN A 10 -2.13 -12.72 -21.24
CA GLN A 10 -2.79 -11.84 -20.29
C GLN A 10 -3.09 -12.56 -18.96
N LEU A 11 -3.50 -13.83 -19.02
CA LEU A 11 -3.72 -14.67 -17.84
C LEU A 11 -2.40 -14.92 -17.10
N GLY A 12 -1.36 -15.35 -17.81
CA GLY A 12 -0.02 -15.53 -17.23
C GLY A 12 0.53 -14.25 -16.60
N PHE A 13 0.28 -13.09 -17.21
CA PHE A 13 0.65 -11.80 -16.61
C PHE A 13 -0.10 -11.51 -15.30
N LYS A 14 -1.41 -11.80 -15.25
CA LYS A 14 -2.21 -11.64 -14.02
C LYS A 14 -1.68 -12.54 -12.91
N ASP A 15 -1.38 -13.79 -13.22
CA ASP A 15 -0.89 -14.77 -12.24
C ASP A 15 0.46 -14.33 -11.66
N VAL A 16 1.37 -13.83 -12.52
CA VAL A 16 2.68 -13.29 -12.09
C VAL A 16 2.51 -12.08 -11.18
N VAL A 17 1.61 -11.15 -11.53
CA VAL A 17 1.32 -9.96 -10.70
C VAL A 17 0.81 -10.38 -9.33
N HIS A 18 -0.13 -11.31 -9.28
CA HIS A 18 -0.75 -11.79 -8.03
C HIS A 18 0.26 -12.53 -7.15
N ALA A 19 1.09 -13.39 -7.75
CA ALA A 19 2.18 -14.06 -7.03
C ALA A 19 3.20 -13.07 -6.45
N GLN A 20 3.58 -12.05 -7.22
CA GLN A 20 4.49 -11.02 -6.75
C GLN A 20 3.87 -10.15 -5.65
N ALA A 21 2.59 -9.79 -5.79
CA ALA A 21 1.86 -9.04 -4.77
C ALA A 21 1.77 -9.83 -3.47
N ARG A 22 1.56 -11.15 -3.54
CA ARG A 22 1.58 -12.05 -2.38
C ARG A 22 2.93 -12.06 -1.69
N SER A 23 4.02 -12.14 -2.45
CA SER A 23 5.37 -12.07 -1.86
C SER A 23 5.64 -10.74 -1.14
N TYR A 24 5.14 -9.61 -1.65
CA TYR A 24 5.25 -8.34 -0.93
C TYR A 24 4.32 -8.25 0.27
N PHE A 25 3.14 -8.85 0.21
CA PHE A 25 2.25 -8.95 1.35
C PHE A 25 2.89 -9.70 2.51
N ASP A 26 3.58 -10.81 2.23
CA ASP A 26 4.27 -11.58 3.26
C ASP A 26 5.36 -10.71 3.94
N GLN A 27 6.16 -9.96 3.17
CA GLN A 27 7.15 -9.01 3.70
C GLN A 27 6.52 -7.89 4.55
N ILE A 28 5.38 -7.33 4.13
CA ILE A 28 4.67 -6.30 4.89
C ILE A 28 4.13 -6.88 6.20
N THR A 29 3.68 -8.12 6.19
CA THR A 29 3.16 -8.81 7.38
C THR A 29 4.26 -9.03 8.42
N GLU A 30 5.49 -9.33 7.98
CA GLU A 30 6.66 -9.46 8.87
C GLU A 30 7.01 -8.16 9.61
N MET A 31 6.60 -7.00 9.09
CA MET A 31 6.80 -5.70 9.74
C MET A 31 5.81 -5.42 10.88
N ASN A 32 4.81 -6.29 11.07
CA ASN A 32 3.85 -6.24 12.18
C ASN A 32 3.05 -4.93 12.29
N PHE A 33 2.76 -4.26 11.16
CA PHE A 33 1.96 -3.03 11.16
C PHE A 33 0.50 -3.23 11.59
N ALA A 34 -0.04 -4.44 11.45
CA ALA A 34 -1.44 -4.77 11.77
C ALA A 34 -1.58 -6.23 12.23
N ASP A 35 -2.52 -6.49 13.14
CA ASP A 35 -2.86 -7.85 13.60
C ASP A 35 -3.69 -8.65 12.60
N ASP A 36 -4.52 -7.96 11.81
CA ASP A 36 -5.43 -8.57 10.84
C ASP A 36 -5.29 -7.88 9.49
N MET A 37 -4.81 -8.64 8.50
CA MET A 37 -4.66 -8.19 7.12
C MET A 37 -5.54 -8.98 6.13
N ASN A 38 -6.58 -9.67 6.59
CA ASN A 38 -7.40 -10.56 5.76
C ASN A 38 -8.03 -9.83 4.56
N ILE A 39 -8.61 -8.64 4.75
CA ILE A 39 -9.19 -7.85 3.65
C ILE A 39 -8.10 -7.42 2.65
N PHE A 40 -6.91 -7.11 3.14
CA PHE A 40 -5.78 -6.75 2.29
C PHE A 40 -5.40 -7.93 1.40
N LEU A 41 -5.30 -9.12 1.99
CA LEU A 41 -4.97 -10.36 1.31
C LEU A 41 -6.04 -10.78 0.30
N GLU A 42 -7.30 -10.79 0.72
CA GLU A 42 -8.46 -11.06 -0.13
C GLU A 42 -8.44 -10.17 -1.37
N LYS A 43 -8.11 -8.88 -1.21
CA LYS A 43 -8.07 -7.94 -2.32
C LYS A 43 -6.85 -8.09 -3.20
N ILE A 44 -5.73 -8.60 -2.69
CA ILE A 44 -4.64 -9.06 -3.56
C ILE A 44 -5.13 -10.19 -4.45
N GLU A 45 -5.81 -11.20 -3.89
CA GLU A 45 -6.22 -12.40 -4.64
C GLU A 45 -7.31 -12.09 -5.69
N GLU A 46 -8.25 -11.20 -5.37
CA GLU A 46 -9.42 -10.94 -6.20
C GLU A 46 -9.26 -9.77 -7.20
N ASP A 47 -8.48 -8.74 -6.86
CA ASP A 47 -8.40 -7.49 -7.62
C ASP A 47 -6.99 -7.27 -8.20
N THR A 48 -6.83 -7.59 -9.49
CA THR A 48 -5.57 -7.36 -10.23
C THR A 48 -5.11 -5.90 -10.20
N SER A 49 -6.02 -4.92 -10.10
CA SER A 49 -5.65 -3.51 -9.97
C SER A 49 -4.98 -3.23 -8.62
N PHE A 50 -5.57 -3.77 -7.55
CA PHE A 50 -5.01 -3.68 -6.21
C PHE A 50 -3.67 -4.42 -6.12
N ALA A 51 -3.59 -5.66 -6.62
CA ALA A 51 -2.34 -6.43 -6.68
C ALA A 51 -1.23 -5.69 -7.43
N ARG A 52 -1.53 -5.07 -8.59
CA ARG A 52 -0.56 -4.22 -9.30
C ARG A 52 -0.10 -3.02 -8.47
N LYS A 53 -1.01 -2.38 -7.73
CA LYS A 53 -0.65 -1.25 -6.86
C LYS A 53 0.26 -1.72 -5.73
N VAL A 54 -0.01 -2.88 -5.11
CA VAL A 54 0.88 -3.49 -4.11
C VAL A 54 2.27 -3.69 -4.68
N VAL A 55 2.39 -4.35 -5.84
CA VAL A 55 3.68 -4.59 -6.51
C VAL A 55 4.41 -3.28 -6.82
N LYS A 56 3.69 -2.28 -7.34
CA LYS A 56 4.27 -0.97 -7.69
C LYS A 56 4.85 -0.26 -6.46
N VAL A 57 4.05 -0.16 -5.40
CA VAL A 57 4.39 0.56 -4.18
C VAL A 57 5.50 -0.16 -3.43
N ALA A 58 5.30 -1.44 -3.13
CA ALA A 58 6.20 -2.18 -2.23
C ALA A 58 7.59 -2.37 -2.82
N ARG A 59 7.73 -2.43 -4.16
CA ARG A 59 9.01 -2.61 -4.84
C ARG A 59 10.03 -1.49 -4.57
N HIS A 60 9.55 -0.27 -4.33
CA HIS A 60 10.40 0.92 -4.19
C HIS A 60 9.96 1.79 -3.01
N SER A 61 9.31 1.19 -2.02
CA SER A 61 8.80 1.93 -0.87
C SER A 61 9.95 2.31 0.06
N ALA A 62 10.28 3.60 0.11
CA ALA A 62 11.24 4.12 1.06
C ALA A 62 10.82 3.85 2.52
N VAL A 63 9.51 3.80 2.78
CA VAL A 63 8.95 3.46 4.10
C VAL A 63 9.32 2.03 4.50
N LEU A 64 9.13 1.07 3.59
CA LEU A 64 9.47 -0.34 3.83
C LEU A 64 11.01 -0.53 3.93
N GLU A 65 11.79 0.17 3.11
CA GLU A 65 13.26 0.07 3.13
C GLU A 65 13.88 0.70 4.40
N SER A 66 13.26 1.73 4.97
CA SER A 66 13.81 2.49 6.10
C SER A 66 13.55 1.86 7.47
N SER A 67 12.92 0.68 7.55
CA SER A 67 12.65 -0.04 8.81
C SER A 67 11.95 0.84 9.88
N ILE A 68 11.01 1.67 9.44
CA ILE A 68 10.26 2.58 10.32
C ILE A 68 9.39 1.76 11.27
N SER A 69 9.42 2.07 12.56
CA SER A 69 8.62 1.37 13.56
C SER A 69 7.12 1.64 13.35
N THR A 70 6.26 0.70 13.75
CA THR A 70 4.80 0.89 13.69
C THR A 70 4.38 2.12 14.52
N GLU A 71 4.99 2.34 15.68
CA GLU A 71 4.73 3.49 16.55
C GLU A 71 5.02 4.83 15.83
N ASP A 72 6.17 4.95 15.18
CA ASP A 72 6.54 6.15 14.43
C ASP A 72 5.59 6.39 13.25
N LEU A 73 5.20 5.32 12.55
CA LEU A 73 4.24 5.41 11.45
C LEU A 73 2.86 5.90 11.94
N ILE A 74 2.39 5.39 13.07
CA ILE A 74 1.14 5.80 13.73
C ILE A 74 1.23 7.26 14.16
N ALA A 75 2.34 7.67 14.78
CA ALA A 75 2.56 9.05 15.21
C ALA A 75 2.52 10.02 14.02
N PHE A 76 3.16 9.67 12.91
CA PHE A 76 3.11 10.45 11.67
C PHE A 76 1.68 10.54 11.11
N VAL A 77 0.96 9.41 11.01
CA VAL A 77 -0.42 9.37 10.50
C VAL A 77 -1.34 10.25 11.32
N LYS A 78 -1.22 10.27 12.65
CA LYS A 78 -2.04 11.11 13.53
C LYS A 78 -1.81 12.61 13.32
N GLN A 79 -0.61 13.02 12.89
CA GLN A 79 -0.27 14.42 12.63
C GLN A 79 -0.73 14.91 11.24
N LYS A 80 -0.96 13.98 10.32
CA LYS A 80 -1.29 14.28 8.93
C LYS A 80 -2.77 14.06 8.66
N GLU A 81 -3.53 15.16 8.58
CA GLU A 81 -5.00 15.16 8.40
C GLU A 81 -5.45 14.26 7.23
N HIS A 82 -4.67 14.24 6.15
CA HIS A 82 -4.91 13.41 4.97
C HIS A 82 -4.99 11.90 5.27
N TYR A 83 -4.16 11.41 6.20
CA TYR A 83 -4.17 10.02 6.62
C TYR A 83 -5.13 9.78 7.80
N ALA A 84 -5.11 10.65 8.82
CA ALA A 84 -5.92 10.53 10.03
C ALA A 84 -7.45 10.47 9.78
N LYS A 85 -7.92 11.07 8.68
CA LYS A 85 -9.34 11.01 8.28
C LYS A 85 -9.81 9.60 7.89
N VAL A 86 -8.91 8.76 7.38
CA VAL A 86 -9.25 7.46 6.79
C VAL A 86 -8.66 6.31 7.59
N LEU A 87 -7.37 6.37 7.92
CA LEU A 87 -6.70 5.34 8.69
C LEU A 87 -7.23 5.31 10.12
N LYS A 88 -7.32 4.09 10.65
CA LYS A 88 -7.76 3.78 12.01
C LYS A 88 -6.80 2.77 12.60
N PHE A 89 -6.82 2.69 13.93
CA PHE A 89 -5.95 1.83 14.70
C PHE A 89 -6.80 0.84 15.51
N ASN A 90 -6.16 -0.17 16.07
CA ASN A 90 -6.78 -1.02 17.10
C ASN A 90 -7.07 -0.21 18.38
N GLU A 91 -7.73 -0.84 19.37
CA GLU A 91 -8.18 -0.17 20.59
C GLU A 91 -7.01 0.43 21.40
N ASP A 92 -5.87 -0.26 21.45
CA ASP A 92 -4.65 0.18 22.14
C ASP A 92 -3.80 1.17 21.32
N GLU A 93 -4.23 1.49 20.09
CA GLU A 93 -3.53 2.34 19.11
C GLU A 93 -2.07 1.93 18.82
N THR A 94 -1.76 0.64 18.92
CA THR A 94 -0.43 0.06 18.65
C THR A 94 -0.26 -0.42 17.22
N GLN A 95 -1.35 -0.67 16.50
CA GLN A 95 -1.37 -1.23 15.15
C GLN A 95 -2.49 -0.65 14.29
N PHE A 96 -2.35 -0.76 12.97
CA PHE A 96 -3.36 -0.33 12.00
C PHE A 96 -4.56 -1.29 11.96
N ASP A 97 -5.76 -0.74 11.85
CA ASP A 97 -6.98 -1.52 11.61
C ASP A 97 -7.32 -1.52 10.11
N PHE A 98 -7.17 -2.69 9.48
CA PHE A 98 -7.45 -2.93 8.06
C PHE A 98 -8.81 -3.57 7.75
N LYS A 99 -9.80 -3.47 8.65
CA LYS A 99 -11.19 -3.92 8.41
C LYS A 99 -11.96 -3.12 7.33
N SER A 100 -11.28 -2.41 6.43
CA SER A 100 -11.87 -1.76 5.26
C SER A 100 -10.88 -1.66 4.11
N ILE A 101 -11.35 -1.92 2.89
CA ILE A 101 -10.54 -1.73 1.69
C ILE A 101 -10.07 -0.27 1.50
N ASN A 102 -10.85 0.73 1.95
CA ASN A 102 -10.42 2.13 1.87
C ASN A 102 -9.22 2.40 2.78
N ARG A 103 -9.14 1.70 3.92
CA ARG A 103 -7.99 1.77 4.84
C ARG A 103 -6.78 1.08 4.25
N CYS A 104 -6.95 -0.10 3.66
CA CYS A 104 -5.88 -0.80 2.93
C CYS A 104 -5.30 0.05 1.79
N ARG A 105 -6.16 0.70 0.98
CA ARG A 105 -5.72 1.59 -0.10
C ARG A 105 -5.00 2.83 0.41
N LYS A 106 -5.50 3.45 1.49
CA LYS A 106 -4.84 4.62 2.09
C LYS A 106 -3.49 4.25 2.72
N PHE A 107 -3.37 3.04 3.27
CA PHE A 107 -2.11 2.52 3.77
C PHE A 107 -1.10 2.30 2.63
N LEU A 108 -1.51 1.75 1.49
CA LEU A 108 -0.64 1.69 0.32
C LEU A 108 -0.19 3.07 -0.17
N GLU A 109 -1.04 4.09 -0.08
CA GLU A 109 -0.66 5.48 -0.41
C GLU A 109 0.32 6.07 0.61
N LEU A 110 0.26 5.66 1.88
CA LEU A 110 1.26 5.98 2.90
C LEU A 110 2.61 5.33 2.56
N LEU A 111 2.60 4.06 2.17
CA LEU A 111 3.81 3.34 1.76
C LEU A 111 4.44 3.87 0.45
N ASP A 112 3.64 4.49 -0.42
CA ASP A 112 4.12 5.13 -1.66
C ASP A 112 4.89 6.44 -1.39
N ASP A 113 4.82 6.97 -0.16
CA ASP A 113 5.50 8.20 0.28
C ASP A 113 5.23 9.44 -0.60
N ASP A 114 4.00 9.53 -1.12
CA ASP A 114 3.60 10.60 -2.05
C ASP A 114 3.14 11.91 -1.35
N LEU A 115 2.96 11.90 -0.02
CA LEU A 115 2.53 13.08 0.73
C LEU A 115 3.72 13.98 1.07
N LEU A 116 3.82 15.12 0.39
CA LEU A 116 4.91 16.07 0.57
C LEU A 116 4.42 17.32 1.31
N THR A 117 5.27 17.86 2.18
CA THR A 117 5.06 19.16 2.84
C THR A 117 5.90 20.23 2.16
N SER A 118 5.28 21.32 1.70
CA SER A 118 5.98 22.48 1.18
C SER A 118 6.78 23.18 2.29
N PRO A 119 8.11 23.32 2.19
CA PRO A 119 8.89 24.02 3.22
C PRO A 119 8.54 25.51 3.34
N LEU A 120 8.08 26.14 2.24
CA LEU A 120 7.75 27.56 2.21
C LEU A 120 6.38 27.86 2.84
N THR A 121 5.39 27.00 2.58
CA THR A 121 4.00 27.26 2.98
C THR A 121 3.49 26.37 4.10
N ASN A 122 4.27 25.35 4.48
CA ASN A 122 3.90 24.28 5.40
C ASN A 122 2.59 23.56 5.02
N LYS A 123 2.24 23.57 3.74
CA LYS A 123 1.05 22.89 3.21
C LYS A 123 1.42 21.51 2.68
N ASP A 124 0.56 20.55 2.99
CA ASP A 124 0.67 19.19 2.49
C ASP A 124 -0.02 19.06 1.12
N TYR A 125 0.58 18.28 0.23
CA TYR A 125 0.02 17.94 -1.07
C TYR A 125 0.50 16.56 -1.53
N ILE A 126 -0.33 15.89 -2.34
CA ILE A 126 0.05 14.66 -3.00
C ILE A 126 0.85 15.00 -4.25
N ALA A 127 2.06 14.46 -4.35
CA ALA A 127 2.85 14.52 -5.57
C ALA A 127 2.09 13.77 -6.68
N ARG A 128 1.46 14.49 -7.61
CA ARG A 128 0.83 13.83 -8.77
C ARG A 128 1.96 13.34 -9.69
N SER A 129 2.17 12.02 -9.67
CA SER A 129 3.03 11.22 -10.55
C SER A 129 4.32 11.91 -11.02
N LYS A 130 5.44 11.58 -10.37
CA LYS A 130 6.71 11.49 -11.10
C LYS A 130 6.57 10.36 -12.11
N ASP A 131 6.11 10.66 -13.32
CA ASP A 131 6.61 9.91 -14.47
C ASP A 131 8.12 10.15 -14.45
N LEU A 132 8.88 9.12 -14.08
CA LEU A 132 10.31 9.08 -14.35
C LEU A 132 10.45 9.15 -15.88
N LEU A 133 10.64 10.36 -16.41
CA LEU A 133 11.15 10.56 -17.78
C LEU A 133 12.55 9.95 -17.90
#